data_AF-A0A6A3GDN7-F1
#
_entry.id   AF-A0A6A3GDN7-F1
#
_cell.length_a   1.000
_cell.length_b   1.000
_cell.length_c   1.000
_cell.angle_alpha   90.00
_cell.angle_beta   90.00
_cell.angle_gamma   90.00
#
_symmetry.space_group_name_H-M   'P 1'
#
loop_
_entity.id
_entity.type
_entity.pdbx_description
1 polymer ?
#
loop_
_entity_poly.entity_id
_entity_poly.type
_entity_poly.pdbx_seq_one_letter_code
_entity_poly.pdbx_strand_id
1 'polypeptide(L)' 'RPATQLTMPAEERFDFDEELLPEDSWEATRELEDDVFEVEKILNVREGRATRYGRTRREFEVKWKGYPDTT' A
#
# COMPACT_ATOMS: atom_id res chain seq x y z
N ARG A 1 30.93 -18.11 5.19
CA ARG A 1 29.85 -17.38 4.49
C ARG A 1 29.36 -18.33 3.40
N PRO A 2 28.09 -18.77 3.35
CA PRO A 2 27.67 -19.57 2.22
C PRO A 2 27.58 -18.66 1.00
N ALA A 3 28.18 -19.08 -0.11
CA ALA A 3 28.03 -18.46 -1.41
C ALA A 3 26.77 -19.04 -2.05
N THR A 4 25.63 -18.42 -1.81
CA THR A 4 24.39 -18.79 -2.49
C THR A 4 24.43 -18.20 -3.89
N GLN A 5 24.89 -18.96 -4.89
CA GLN A 5 24.68 -18.60 -6.28
C GLN A 5 23.23 -18.94 -6.61
N LEU A 6 22.48 -17.94 -7.09
CA LEU A 6 21.11 -18.12 -7.56
C LEU A 6 21.17 -18.84 -8.92
N THR A 7 21.18 -20.17 -8.91
CA THR A 7 21.02 -21.00 -10.12
C THR A 7 19.55 -21.01 -10.50
N MET A 8 19.04 -19.87 -10.96
CA MET A 8 17.81 -19.85 -11.76
C MET A 8 18.25 -19.57 -13.19
N PRO A 9 18.05 -20.49 -14.15
CA PRO A 9 18.30 -20.19 -15.55
C PRO A 9 17.46 -18.96 -15.93
N ALA A 10 18.02 -18.06 -16.76
CA ALA A 10 17.33 -16.82 -17.16
C ALA A 10 15.95 -17.08 -17.80
N GLU A 11 15.73 -18.31 -18.27
CA GLU A 11 14.53 -18.84 -18.92
C GLU A 11 13.43 -19.27 -17.93
N GLU A 12 13.74 -19.44 -16.63
CA GLU A 12 12.75 -19.63 -15.54
C GLU A 12 12.51 -18.32 -14.77
N ARG A 13 12.97 -17.19 -15.30
CA ARG A 13 12.41 -15.92 -14.89
C ARG A 13 11.00 -15.92 -15.42
N PHE A 14 10.04 -16.08 -14.50
CA PHE A 14 8.64 -15.71 -14.63
C PHE A 14 8.54 -14.73 -15.80
N ASP A 15 7.95 -15.19 -16.89
CA ASP A 15 7.31 -14.34 -17.86
C ASP A 15 6.46 -13.39 -17.04
N PHE A 16 7.03 -12.22 -16.74
CA PHE A 16 6.21 -11.07 -16.48
C PHE A 16 5.44 -10.96 -17.78
N ASP A 17 4.23 -11.50 -17.79
CA ASP A 17 3.13 -11.04 -18.61
C ASP A 17 2.86 -9.59 -18.17
N GLU A 18 3.88 -8.74 -18.35
CA GLU A 18 3.86 -7.29 -18.32
C GLU A 18 3.17 -6.87 -19.63
N GLU A 19 1.97 -7.39 -19.85
CA GLU A 19 1.02 -6.59 -20.60
C GLU A 19 0.86 -5.34 -19.74
N LEU A 20 1.57 -4.28 -20.16
CA LEU A 20 1.57 -3.02 -19.46
C LEU A 20 0.10 -2.64 -19.35
N LEU A 21 -0.40 -2.66 -18.10
CA LEU A 21 -1.72 -2.14 -17.83
C LEU A 21 -1.77 -0.74 -18.46
N PRO A 22 -2.93 -0.34 -19.02
CA PRO A 22 -3.09 1.00 -19.56
C PRO A 22 -2.52 2.02 -18.59
N GLU A 23 -1.92 3.10 -19.12
CA GLU A 23 -1.36 4.16 -18.27
C GLU A 23 -2.39 4.61 -17.23
N ASP A 24 -3.68 4.55 -17.55
CA ASP A 24 -4.79 4.97 -16.69
C ASP A 24 -5.26 3.87 -15.71
N SER A 25 -4.58 2.73 -15.60
CA SER A 25 -5.01 1.63 -14.72
C SER A 25 -4.89 1.97 -13.23
N TRP A 26 -4.21 3.07 -12.88
CA TRP A 26 -4.16 3.62 -11.53
C TRP A 26 -5.13 4.78 -11.33
N GLU A 27 -5.82 5.24 -12.39
CA GLU A 27 -6.88 6.23 -12.22
C GLU A 27 -8.00 5.63 -11.38
N ALA A 28 -8.54 6.44 -10.48
CA ALA A 28 -9.66 6.04 -9.67
C ALA A 28 -10.81 5.69 -10.61
N THR A 29 -11.10 4.39 -10.73
CA THR A 29 -12.36 3.95 -11.32
C THR A 29 -13.49 4.49 -10.46
N ARG A 30 -14.69 4.59 -11.04
CA ARG A 30 -15.88 5.04 -10.32
C ARG A 30 -16.16 4.28 -9.02
N GLU A 31 -15.69 3.03 -8.94
CA GLU A 31 -15.78 2.18 -7.74
C GLU A 31 -14.75 2.58 -6.67
N LEU A 32 -13.59 3.10 -7.06
CA LEU A 32 -12.56 3.62 -6.16
C LEU A 32 -12.89 5.03 -5.67
N GLU A 33 -13.62 5.83 -6.46
CA GLU A 33 -14.09 7.16 -6.04
C GLU A 33 -14.97 7.09 -4.77
N ASP A 34 -15.78 6.04 -4.63
CA ASP A 34 -16.65 5.82 -3.46
C ASP A 34 -15.86 5.47 -2.18
N ASP A 35 -14.61 5.00 -2.31
CA ASP A 35 -13.70 4.67 -1.21
C ASP A 35 -12.68 5.79 -0.90
N VAL A 36 -12.77 6.94 -1.57
CA VAL A 36 -11.91 8.11 -1.34
C VAL A 36 -12.60 9.09 -0.37
N PHE A 37 -11.93 9.34 0.76
CA PHE A 37 -12.42 10.25 1.79
C PHE A 37 -11.42 11.40 2.03
N GLU A 38 -11.94 12.63 2.12
CA GLU A 38 -11.12 13.80 2.45
C GLU A 38 -10.88 13.87 3.97
N VAL A 39 -9.62 13.97 4.37
CA VAL A 39 -9.24 14.16 5.78
C VAL A 39 -9.25 15.65 6.11
N GLU A 40 -10.00 16.05 7.14
CA GLU A 40 -10.04 17.43 7.64
C GLU A 40 -8.84 17.70 8.58
N LYS A 41 -8.52 16.76 9.48
CA LYS A 41 -7.47 16.93 10.49
C LYS A 41 -6.87 15.58 10.94
N ILE A 42 -5.58 15.58 11.26
CA ILE A 42 -4.94 14.46 12.00
C ILE A 42 -5.00 14.79 13.50
N LEU A 43 -5.65 13.91 14.27
CA LEU A 43 -5.82 14.03 15.72
C LEU A 43 -4.65 13.43 16.49
N ASN A 44 -4.14 12.29 16.02
CA ASN A 44 -3.07 11.55 16.67
C ASN A 44 -2.28 10.71 15.67
N VAL A 45 -1.03 10.38 16.02
CA VAL A 45 -0.15 9.51 15.24
C VAL A 45 0.47 8.49 16.19
N ARG A 46 0.25 7.21 15.91
CA ARG A 46 0.92 6.10 16.61
C ARG A 46 1.91 5.42 15.68
N GLU A 47 3.13 5.23 16.16
CA GLU A 47 4.18 4.49 15.46
C GLU A 47 4.44 3.18 16.21
N GLY A 48 4.32 2.05 15.51
CA GLY A 48 4.49 0.72 16.09
C GLY A 48 5.36 -0.16 15.20
N ARG A 49 6.05 -1.13 15.78
CA ARG A 49 6.82 -2.11 15.00
C ARG A 49 5.93 -3.32 14.70
N ALA A 50 5.70 -3.63 13.43
CA ALA A 50 4.99 -4.86 13.07
C ALA A 50 5.88 -6.08 13.35
N THR A 51 5.52 -6.87 14.37
CA THR A 51 6.26 -8.05 14.77
C THR A 51 5.96 -9.21 13.82
N ARG A 52 6.77 -9.30 12.76
CA ARG A 52 7.03 -10.51 11.94
C ARG A 52 8.18 -10.26 10.97
N TYR A 53 8.24 -9.06 10.40
CA TYR A 53 9.25 -8.63 9.41
C TYR A 53 9.84 -7.25 9.70
N GLY A 54 9.62 -6.69 10.90
CA GLY A 54 10.35 -5.53 11.41
C GLY A 54 10.04 -4.18 10.74
N ARG A 55 9.00 -4.09 9.90
CA ARG A 55 8.57 -2.80 9.32
C ARG A 55 7.90 -1.94 10.40
N THR A 56 8.37 -0.70 10.52
CA THR A 56 7.67 0.33 11.28
C THR A 56 6.37 0.68 10.57
N ARG A 57 5.25 0.66 11.30
CA ARG A 57 3.93 1.10 10.86
C ARG A 57 3.59 2.42 11.54
N ARG A 58 2.97 3.33 10.79
CA ARG A 58 2.36 4.55 11.30
C ARG A 58 0.86 4.46 11.09
N GLU A 59 0.12 4.76 12.13
CA GLU A 59 -1.34 4.75 12.11
C GLU A 59 -1.83 6.11 12.58
N PHE A 60 -2.84 6.64 11.89
CA PHE A 60 -3.32 7.99 12.07
C PHE A 60 -4.75 7.94 12.59
N GLU A 61 -4.99 8.68 13.66
CA GLU A 61 -6.35 9.02 14.08
C GLU A 61 -6.70 10.31 13.35
N VAL A 62 -7.78 10.29 12.55
CA VAL A 62 -8.14 11.40 11.67
C VAL A 62 -9.60 11.82 11.88
N LYS A 63 -9.86 13.10 11.65
CA LYS A 63 -11.19 13.65 11.46
C LYS A 63 -11.49 13.68 9.97
N TRP A 64 -12.53 12.97 9.55
CA TRP A 64 -12.99 12.94 8.15
C TRP A 64 -13.88 14.16 7.87
N LYS A 65 -13.66 14.80 6.72
CA LYS A 65 -14.48 15.95 6.33
C LYS A 65 -15.89 15.48 5.98
N GLY A 66 -16.90 16.13 6.56
CA GLY A 66 -18.31 15.81 6.29
C GLY A 66 -18.86 14.63 7.08
N TYR A 67 -18.05 14.00 7.95
CA TYR A 67 -18.50 12.95 8.86
C TYR A 67 -18.45 13.45 10.31
N PRO A 68 -19.45 13.14 11.14
CA PRO A 68 -19.42 13.49 12.55
C PRO A 68 -18.30 12.73 13.25
N ASP A 69 -17.74 13.33 14.30
CA ASP A 69 -16.75 12.66 15.13
C ASP A 69 -17.38 11.39 15.74
N THR A 70 -16.78 10.23 15.47
CA THR A 70 -17.13 8.98 16.14
C THR A 70 -16.45 8.98 17.51
N THR A 71 -17.05 9.70 18.46
CA THR A 71 -16.65 9.65 19.88
C THR A 71 -17.20 8.40 20.54
#